data_AF-A0A382JI76-F1
#
_entry.id   AF-A0A382JI76-F1
#
_cell.length_a   1.000
_cell.length_b   1.000
_cell.length_c   1.000
_cell.angle_alpha   90.00
_cell.angle_beta   90.00
_cell.angle_gamma   90.00
#
_symmetry.space_group_name_H-M   'P 1'
#
loop_
_entity.id
_entity.type
_entity.pdbx_description
1 polymer ?
#
loop_
_entity_poly.entity_id
_entity_poly.type
_entity_poly.pdbx_seq_one_letter_code
_entity_poly.pdbx_strand_id
1 'polypeptide(L)'
;MEQILKDEVINNLKWRNIGPPRGGRTVAVTGHPTNINEYYFGACAGGVWKTDDAGISWKNVSDGFFNTSSIGAIAISESDPNVLYAGTGEACIRGNVSPGDGVYKSTDAGRTWSHMGLSDTKHISRVRIDPTDHNTVYVAALGHAFGPNSERGIFKSIDGGVNWKKVLFISNNSGAADLSMDPGNPRILITTIWQAKRSFWRLDSGGPESGIYISFDGGDNWENITKNPGLPEGLKG
;
A
#
# COMPACT_ATOMS: atom_id res chain seq x y z
N MET A 1 -7.14 37.19 -31.74
CA MET A 1 -7.26 36.07 -32.71
C MET A 1 -6.11 35.07 -32.55
N GLU A 2 -4.85 35.54 -32.53
CA GLU A 2 -3.66 34.69 -32.32
C GLU A 2 -3.62 33.94 -30.98
N GLN A 3 -4.04 34.59 -29.88
CA GLN A 3 -4.14 33.96 -28.55
C GLN A 3 -5.19 32.84 -28.52
N ILE A 4 -6.35 33.07 -29.15
CA ILE A 4 -7.49 32.14 -29.21
C ILE A 4 -7.11 30.89 -30.02
N LEU A 5 -6.41 31.07 -31.14
CA LEU A 5 -5.86 29.97 -31.94
C LEU A 5 -4.82 29.14 -31.17
N LYS A 6 -3.97 29.78 -30.33
CA LYS A 6 -3.02 29.06 -29.48
C LYS A 6 -3.72 28.24 -28.40
N ASP A 7 -4.71 28.80 -27.73
CA ASP A 7 -5.46 28.12 -26.67
C ASP A 7 -6.24 26.92 -27.24
N GLU A 8 -6.84 27.08 -28.42
CA GLU A 8 -7.57 26.01 -29.12
C GLU A 8 -6.64 24.88 -29.60
N VAL A 9 -5.43 25.20 -30.07
CA VAL A 9 -4.43 24.18 -30.45
C VAL A 9 -3.90 23.45 -29.21
N ILE A 10 -3.55 24.17 -28.14
CA ILE A 10 -2.99 23.58 -26.91
C ILE A 10 -4.03 22.69 -26.21
N ASN A 11 -5.29 23.12 -26.15
CA ASN A 11 -6.37 22.35 -25.52
C ASN A 11 -6.71 21.05 -26.27
N ASN A 12 -6.35 20.95 -27.56
CA ASN A 12 -6.52 19.73 -28.36
C ASN A 12 -5.31 18.79 -28.34
N LEU A 13 -4.20 19.19 -27.71
CA LEU A 13 -3.05 18.31 -27.55
C LEU A 13 -3.37 17.22 -26.52
N LYS A 14 -3.08 15.97 -26.90
CA LYS A 14 -3.20 14.82 -26.01
C LYS A 14 -1.83 14.31 -25.63
N TRP A 15 -1.63 14.11 -24.34
CA TRP A 15 -0.47 13.38 -23.84
C TRP A 15 -0.48 11.97 -24.43
N ARG A 16 0.69 11.52 -24.88
CA ARG A 16 0.91 10.14 -25.32
C ARG A 16 2.19 9.61 -24.68
N ASN A 17 2.17 8.34 -24.31
CA ASN A 17 3.36 7.66 -23.85
C ASN A 17 4.34 7.49 -25.03
N ILE A 18 5.61 7.85 -24.84
CA ILE A 18 6.69 7.71 -25.83
C ILE A 18 7.67 6.57 -25.52
N GLY A 19 7.42 5.82 -24.44
CA GLY A 19 8.17 4.64 -24.05
C GLY A 19 9.36 4.91 -23.10
N PRO A 20 10.04 3.83 -22.67
CA PRO A 20 9.80 2.43 -23.07
C PRO A 20 8.45 1.89 -22.56
N PRO A 21 7.77 1.01 -23.33
CA PRO A 21 6.42 0.53 -23.00
C PRO A 21 6.39 -0.43 -21.80
N ARG A 22 7.55 -0.94 -21.36
CA ARG A 22 7.72 -1.82 -20.20
C ARG A 22 9.00 -1.44 -19.48
N GLY A 23 8.88 -1.03 -18.23
CA GLY A 23 10.02 -0.63 -17.41
C GLY A 23 9.58 0.02 -16.10
N GLY A 24 10.51 0.12 -15.17
CA GLY A 24 10.25 0.65 -13.83
C GLY A 24 10.03 -0.44 -12.79
N ARG A 25 10.01 -0.03 -11.53
CA ARG A 25 9.88 -0.92 -10.38
C ARG A 25 8.45 -0.91 -9.87
N THR A 26 7.95 -2.10 -9.57
CA THR A 26 6.66 -2.33 -8.90
C THR A 26 6.92 -3.15 -7.64
N VAL A 27 6.14 -2.86 -6.59
CA VAL A 27 6.13 -3.61 -5.33
C VAL A 27 4.71 -4.00 -4.92
N ALA A 28 3.70 -3.54 -5.66
CA ALA A 28 2.31 -3.78 -5.37
C ALA A 28 1.64 -4.40 -6.59
N VAL A 29 1.00 -5.55 -6.41
CA VAL A 29 0.23 -6.25 -7.43
C VAL A 29 -1.00 -6.89 -6.78
N THR A 30 -2.10 -6.90 -7.50
CA THR A 30 -3.32 -7.62 -7.09
C THR A 30 -4.11 -8.04 -8.33
N GLY A 31 -4.81 -9.17 -8.27
CA GLY A 31 -5.58 -9.70 -9.39
C GLY A 31 -7.04 -9.87 -9.02
N HIS A 32 -7.93 -9.73 -10.00
CA HIS A 32 -9.35 -9.93 -9.78
C HIS A 32 -9.61 -11.38 -9.33
N PRO A 33 -10.44 -11.61 -8.28
CA PRO A 33 -10.58 -12.94 -7.66
C PRO A 33 -11.10 -14.00 -8.63
N THR A 34 -11.91 -13.61 -9.62
CA THR A 34 -12.52 -14.53 -10.60
C THR A 34 -12.20 -14.23 -12.07
N ASN A 35 -11.58 -13.09 -12.40
CA ASN A 35 -11.33 -12.69 -13.78
C ASN A 35 -9.81 -12.72 -14.04
N ILE A 36 -9.34 -13.80 -14.66
CA ILE A 36 -7.92 -14.04 -14.88
C ILE A 36 -7.24 -13.01 -15.80
N ASN A 37 -8.03 -12.25 -16.58
CA ASN A 37 -7.52 -11.24 -17.49
C ASN A 37 -7.36 -9.86 -16.82
N GLU A 38 -7.91 -9.69 -15.62
CA GLU A 38 -7.97 -8.41 -14.94
C GLU A 38 -7.08 -8.39 -13.70
N TYR A 39 -6.11 -7.47 -13.71
CA TYR A 39 -5.21 -7.28 -12.58
C TYR A 39 -4.59 -5.88 -12.60
N TYR A 40 -4.00 -5.53 -11.46
CA TYR A 40 -3.50 -4.19 -11.18
C TYR A 40 -2.07 -4.27 -10.68
N PHE A 41 -1.29 -3.24 -10.97
CA PHE A 41 -0.01 -3.01 -10.29
C PHE A 41 0.14 -1.57 -9.85
N GLY A 42 0.95 -1.36 -8.81
CA GLY A 42 1.34 -0.06 -8.30
C GLY A 42 2.83 0.17 -8.53
N ALA A 43 3.15 1.20 -9.31
CA ALA A 43 4.53 1.57 -9.55
C ALA A 43 5.12 2.35 -8.36
N CYS A 44 6.41 2.15 -8.07
CA CYS A 44 7.10 2.87 -6.99
C CYS A 44 7.14 4.40 -7.21
N ALA A 45 6.95 4.85 -8.45
CA ALA A 45 6.87 6.26 -8.85
C ALA A 45 6.14 6.38 -10.20
N GLY A 46 4.90 5.91 -10.27
CA GLY A 46 4.13 5.92 -11.53
C GLY A 46 2.63 5.66 -11.40
N GLY A 47 2.09 5.62 -10.17
CA GLY A 47 0.66 5.44 -9.94
C GLY A 47 0.19 4.00 -10.05
N VAL A 48 -1.13 3.84 -10.13
CA VAL A 48 -1.83 2.55 -10.26
C VAL A 48 -2.19 2.30 -11.71
N TRP A 49 -1.93 1.09 -12.18
CA TRP A 49 -2.21 0.65 -13.53
C TRP A 49 -3.10 -0.58 -13.51
N LYS A 50 -4.04 -0.64 -14.46
CA LYS A 50 -4.98 -1.73 -14.66
C LYS A 50 -4.79 -2.34 -16.04
N THR A 51 -4.91 -3.66 -16.13
CA THR A 51 -5.17 -4.38 -17.37
C THR A 51 -6.50 -5.12 -17.27
N ASP A 52 -7.17 -5.25 -18.40
CA ASP A 52 -8.38 -6.05 -18.62
C ASP A 52 -8.20 -7.08 -19.75
N ASP A 53 -6.97 -7.22 -20.27
CA ASP A 53 -6.61 -8.03 -21.44
C ASP A 53 -5.37 -8.91 -21.17
N ALA A 54 -5.22 -9.36 -19.92
CA ALA A 54 -4.12 -10.21 -19.49
C ALA A 54 -2.72 -9.60 -19.71
N GLY A 55 -2.60 -8.28 -19.58
CA GLY A 55 -1.33 -7.54 -19.60
C GLY A 55 -0.83 -7.19 -20.99
N ILE A 56 -1.66 -7.37 -22.03
CA ILE A 56 -1.39 -6.90 -23.39
C ILE A 56 -1.31 -5.37 -23.40
N SER A 57 -2.27 -4.72 -22.73
CA SER A 57 -2.31 -3.27 -22.53
C SER A 57 -2.54 -2.89 -21.07
N TRP A 58 -2.10 -1.67 -20.73
CA TRP A 58 -2.18 -1.12 -19.38
C TRP A 58 -2.70 0.31 -19.43
N LYS A 59 -3.67 0.61 -18.55
CA LYS A 59 -4.28 1.93 -18.40
C LYS A 59 -3.91 2.47 -17.02
N ASN A 60 -3.39 3.69 -16.95
CA ASN A 60 -3.25 4.37 -15.66
C ASN A 60 -4.66 4.68 -15.13
N VAL A 61 -4.89 4.37 -13.87
CA VAL A 61 -6.19 4.54 -13.20
C VAL A 61 -6.11 5.44 -11.96
N SER A 62 -4.96 6.08 -11.70
CA SER A 62 -4.76 6.95 -10.52
C SER A 62 -4.57 8.43 -10.86
N ASP A 63 -4.17 8.75 -12.10
CA ASP A 63 -3.88 10.12 -12.52
C ASP A 63 -5.15 10.99 -12.41
N GLY A 64 -4.96 12.22 -11.94
CA GLY A 64 -6.06 13.15 -11.65
C GLY A 64 -6.73 12.96 -10.28
N PHE A 65 -6.44 11.86 -9.58
CA PHE A 65 -6.97 11.59 -8.23
C PHE A 65 -5.91 11.62 -7.14
N PHE A 66 -4.71 11.08 -7.40
CA PHE A 66 -3.68 10.92 -6.38
C PHE A 66 -2.74 12.13 -6.33
N ASN A 67 -2.29 12.54 -5.14
CA ASN A 67 -1.29 13.62 -5.00
C ASN A 67 0.16 13.13 -5.06
N THR A 68 0.36 11.81 -5.13
CA THR A 68 1.67 11.16 -5.21
C THR A 68 1.63 10.02 -6.21
N SER A 69 2.77 9.75 -6.84
CA SER A 69 2.92 8.64 -7.78
C SER A 69 3.48 7.38 -7.14
N SER A 70 3.90 7.44 -5.88
CA SER A 70 4.50 6.29 -5.20
C SER A 70 3.42 5.38 -4.63
N ILE A 71 3.40 4.12 -5.07
CA ILE A 71 2.46 3.11 -4.58
C ILE A 71 3.23 2.01 -3.84
N GLY A 72 2.81 1.73 -2.62
CA GLY A 72 3.40 0.68 -1.78
C GLY A 72 2.54 -0.58 -1.66
N ALA A 73 1.21 -0.43 -1.77
CA ALA A 73 0.29 -1.56 -1.67
C ALA A 73 -0.97 -1.32 -2.49
N ILE A 74 -1.56 -2.39 -3.03
CA ILE A 74 -2.89 -2.40 -3.64
C ILE A 74 -3.58 -3.70 -3.22
N ALA A 75 -4.85 -3.61 -2.87
CA ALA A 75 -5.71 -4.76 -2.62
C ALA A 75 -7.06 -4.56 -3.31
N ILE A 76 -7.59 -5.64 -3.89
CA ILE A 76 -8.96 -5.75 -4.38
C ILE A 76 -9.77 -6.57 -3.37
N SER A 77 -11.03 -6.23 -3.18
CA SER A 77 -11.89 -6.99 -2.29
C SER A 77 -12.39 -8.28 -2.96
N GLU A 78 -12.42 -9.37 -2.20
CA GLU A 78 -12.99 -10.65 -2.63
C GLU A 78 -14.52 -10.63 -2.57
N SER A 79 -15.10 -9.88 -1.62
CA SER A 79 -16.55 -9.75 -1.46
C SER A 79 -17.21 -8.80 -2.46
N ASP A 80 -16.47 -7.79 -2.94
CA ASP A 80 -16.87 -6.93 -4.05
C ASP A 80 -15.64 -6.47 -4.87
N PRO A 81 -15.36 -7.11 -6.02
CA PRO A 81 -14.20 -6.78 -6.85
C PRO A 81 -14.20 -5.36 -7.44
N ASN A 82 -15.29 -4.59 -7.34
CA ASN A 82 -15.26 -3.17 -7.70
C ASN A 82 -14.55 -2.32 -6.64
N VAL A 83 -14.39 -2.83 -5.42
CA VAL A 83 -13.75 -2.12 -4.32
C VAL A 83 -12.26 -2.42 -4.29
N LEU A 84 -11.46 -1.35 -4.41
CA LEU A 84 -10.01 -1.40 -4.29
C LEU A 84 -9.52 -0.39 -3.26
N TYR A 85 -8.42 -0.74 -2.60
CA TYR A 85 -7.65 0.16 -1.76
C TYR A 85 -6.21 0.23 -2.26
N ALA A 86 -5.67 1.44 -2.35
CA ALA A 86 -4.28 1.71 -2.72
C ALA A 86 -3.58 2.43 -1.56
N GLY A 87 -2.57 1.80 -1.00
CA GLY A 87 -1.65 2.41 -0.04
C GLY A 87 -0.49 3.08 -0.77
N THR A 88 -0.31 4.37 -0.55
CA THR A 88 0.76 5.13 -1.20
C THR A 88 2.06 5.09 -0.40
N GLY A 89 3.16 5.33 -1.11
CA GLY A 89 4.52 5.32 -0.61
C GLY A 89 5.07 3.91 -0.47
N GLU A 90 6.03 3.56 -1.31
CA GLU A 90 6.61 2.23 -1.25
C GLU A 90 7.39 1.97 0.05
N ALA A 91 7.23 0.77 0.62
CA ALA A 91 7.87 0.37 1.87
C ALA A 91 9.23 -0.33 1.66
N CYS A 92 9.61 -0.64 0.42
CA CYS A 92 10.94 -1.16 0.10
C CYS A 92 11.98 -0.03 0.09
N ILE A 93 12.33 0.49 1.27
CA ILE A 93 13.15 1.70 1.43
C ILE A 93 14.42 1.66 0.56
N ARG A 94 14.63 2.74 -0.19
CA ARG A 94 15.83 3.03 -0.98
C ARG A 94 16.30 4.48 -0.71
N GLY A 95 17.49 4.84 -1.20
CA GLY A 95 18.00 6.21 -1.03
C GLY A 95 17.14 7.28 -1.71
N ASN A 96 16.38 6.91 -2.73
CA ASN A 96 15.51 7.76 -3.54
C ASN A 96 14.02 7.39 -3.41
N VAL A 97 13.64 6.76 -2.29
CA VAL A 97 12.24 6.38 -2.07
C VAL A 97 11.37 7.63 -1.94
N SER A 98 10.25 7.66 -2.66
CA SER A 98 9.28 8.75 -2.60
C SER A 98 8.23 8.44 -1.53
N PRO A 99 7.82 9.43 -0.71
CA PRO A 99 6.75 9.24 0.24
C PRO A 99 5.39 9.19 -0.47
N GLY A 100 4.48 8.47 0.15
CA GLY A 100 3.05 8.54 -0.10
C GLY A 100 2.37 9.62 0.74
N ASP A 101 1.06 9.71 0.58
CA ASP A 101 0.16 10.61 1.27
C ASP A 101 -1.08 9.88 1.83
N GLY A 102 -1.00 8.57 2.06
CA GLY A 102 -2.03 7.78 2.74
C GLY A 102 -2.72 6.74 1.85
N VAL A 103 -3.99 6.46 2.15
CA VAL A 103 -4.78 5.42 1.48
C VAL A 103 -5.81 6.06 0.55
N TYR A 104 -5.98 5.48 -0.63
CA TYR A 104 -7.09 5.79 -1.53
C TYR A 104 -8.00 4.58 -1.68
N LYS A 105 -9.30 4.84 -1.87
CA LYS A 105 -10.32 3.82 -2.15
C LYS A 105 -11.02 4.11 -3.46
N SER A 106 -11.28 3.06 -4.23
CA SER A 106 -12.19 3.07 -5.37
C SER A 106 -13.34 2.10 -5.09
N THR A 107 -14.52 2.40 -5.61
CA THR A 107 -15.72 1.53 -5.57
C THR A 107 -16.26 1.25 -6.98
N ASP A 108 -15.47 1.54 -8.01
CA ASP A 108 -15.84 1.42 -9.43
C ASP A 108 -14.69 0.83 -10.26
N ALA A 109 -13.98 -0.13 -9.67
CA ALA A 109 -12.87 -0.87 -10.27
C ALA A 109 -11.69 0.01 -10.70
N GLY A 110 -11.46 1.11 -9.99
CA GLY A 110 -10.35 2.05 -10.20
C GLY A 110 -10.68 3.24 -11.11
N ARG A 111 -11.93 3.43 -11.54
CA ARG A 111 -12.27 4.56 -12.43
C ARG A 111 -12.25 5.89 -11.69
N THR A 112 -12.65 5.89 -10.43
CA THR A 112 -12.56 7.04 -9.52
C THR A 112 -12.01 6.62 -8.18
N TRP A 113 -11.38 7.56 -7.49
CA TRP A 113 -10.77 7.34 -6.18
C TRP A 113 -11.09 8.45 -5.20
N SER A 114 -11.20 8.08 -3.93
CA SER A 114 -11.33 9.00 -2.80
C SER A 114 -10.19 8.78 -1.81
N HIS A 115 -9.66 9.86 -1.26
CA HIS A 115 -8.63 9.81 -0.22
C HIS A 115 -9.25 9.44 1.14
N MET A 116 -8.71 8.42 1.79
CA MET A 116 -9.24 7.79 3.01
C MET A 116 -8.38 8.08 4.26
N GLY A 117 -7.54 9.11 4.24
CA GLY A 117 -6.69 9.46 5.38
C GLY A 117 -5.37 8.69 5.45
N LEU A 118 -4.80 8.59 6.67
CA LEU A 118 -3.46 8.06 6.95
C LEU A 118 -2.31 8.83 6.26
N SER A 119 -2.49 10.14 6.04
CA SER A 119 -1.56 10.94 5.24
C SER A 119 -0.13 11.01 5.74
N ASP A 120 0.07 10.96 7.05
CA ASP A 120 1.42 11.04 7.63
C ASP A 120 2.10 9.66 7.80
N THR A 121 1.48 8.56 7.33
CA THR A 121 2.15 7.25 7.33
C THR A 121 3.33 7.23 6.37
N LYS A 122 3.26 7.97 5.25
CA LYS A 122 4.25 8.08 4.16
C LYS A 122 4.65 6.79 3.45
N HIS A 123 4.68 5.63 4.11
CA HIS A 123 5.05 4.36 3.50
C HIS A 123 4.11 3.27 3.99
N ILE A 124 3.27 2.79 3.09
CA ILE A 124 2.32 1.71 3.36
C ILE A 124 2.83 0.44 2.68
N SER A 125 3.08 -0.60 3.47
CA SER A 125 3.70 -1.84 3.01
C SER A 125 2.70 -2.89 2.55
N ARG A 126 1.50 -2.91 3.15
CA ARG A 126 0.45 -3.87 2.82
C ARG A 126 -0.92 -3.28 3.11
N VAL A 127 -1.90 -3.65 2.29
CA VAL A 127 -3.33 -3.49 2.58
C VAL A 127 -3.97 -4.88 2.53
N ARG A 128 -4.83 -5.17 3.49
CA ARG A 128 -5.62 -6.41 3.56
C ARG A 128 -7.08 -6.08 3.78
N ILE A 129 -7.94 -6.69 3.00
CA ILE A 129 -9.39 -6.50 3.08
C ILE A 129 -9.96 -7.83 3.58
N ASP A 130 -10.93 -7.76 4.49
CA ASP A 130 -11.64 -8.96 4.93
C ASP A 130 -12.33 -9.63 3.71
N PRO A 131 -12.17 -10.94 3.49
CA PRO A 131 -12.71 -11.63 2.33
C PRO A 131 -14.25 -11.62 2.29
N THR A 132 -14.90 -11.42 3.43
CA THR A 132 -16.37 -11.43 3.58
C THR A 132 -16.99 -10.05 3.70
N ASP A 133 -16.22 -9.02 4.05
CA ASP A 133 -16.70 -7.64 4.20
C ASP A 133 -15.66 -6.60 3.75
N HIS A 134 -15.91 -5.95 2.62
CA HIS A 134 -15.02 -4.94 2.05
C HIS A 134 -14.89 -3.64 2.89
N ASN A 135 -15.68 -3.49 3.95
CA ASN A 135 -15.58 -2.36 4.89
C ASN A 135 -14.55 -2.61 5.99
N THR A 136 -14.24 -3.87 6.27
CA THR A 136 -13.19 -4.25 7.20
C THR A 136 -11.85 -4.32 6.47
N VAL A 137 -10.98 -3.36 6.74
CA VAL A 137 -9.69 -3.19 6.04
C VAL A 137 -8.57 -2.92 7.03
N TYR A 138 -7.41 -3.50 6.76
CA TYR A 138 -6.20 -3.37 7.55
C TYR A 138 -5.08 -2.77 6.70
N VAL A 139 -4.32 -1.86 7.30
CA VAL A 139 -3.18 -1.18 6.67
C VAL A 139 -1.95 -1.43 7.53
N ALA A 140 -0.93 -2.01 6.90
CA ALA A 140 0.41 -2.08 7.45
C ALA A 140 1.19 -0.83 7.05
N ALA A 141 1.46 0.03 8.03
CA ALA A 141 2.21 1.25 7.86
C ALA A 141 3.64 1.07 8.38
N LEU A 142 4.60 1.20 7.47
CA LEU A 142 6.01 1.23 7.84
C LEU A 142 6.34 2.56 8.56
N GLY A 143 5.70 3.66 8.17
CA GLY A 143 6.03 4.99 8.67
C GLY A 143 7.17 5.65 7.91
N HIS A 144 7.69 6.75 8.44
CA HIS A 144 8.70 7.58 7.79
C HIS A 144 10.02 6.82 7.62
N ALA A 145 10.50 6.65 6.39
CA ALA A 145 11.78 5.97 6.14
C ALA A 145 12.99 6.73 6.73
N PHE A 146 12.92 8.06 6.81
CA PHE A 146 14.04 8.96 7.14
C PHE A 146 13.97 9.57 8.55
N GLY A 147 13.15 9.02 9.45
CA GLY A 147 13.05 9.54 10.82
C GLY A 147 11.96 8.86 11.64
N PRO A 148 11.96 9.05 12.97
CA PRO A 148 10.91 8.51 13.82
C PRO A 148 9.57 9.21 13.55
N ASN A 149 8.46 8.46 13.66
CA ASN A 149 7.10 9.02 13.60
C ASN A 149 6.10 8.08 14.30
N SER A 150 4.97 8.64 14.76
CA SER A 150 3.92 7.88 15.45
C SER A 150 3.01 7.11 14.50
N GLU A 151 2.96 7.47 13.22
CA GLU A 151 2.10 6.84 12.22
C GLU A 151 2.75 5.58 11.64
N ARG A 152 2.89 4.57 12.52
CA ARG A 152 3.49 3.26 12.28
C ARG A 152 2.61 2.15 12.82
N GLY A 153 2.83 0.94 12.30
CA GLY A 153 2.20 -0.28 12.80
C GLY A 153 0.98 -0.68 11.99
N ILE A 154 0.00 -1.30 12.64
CA ILE A 154 -1.23 -1.78 11.97
C ILE A 154 -2.39 -0.86 12.31
N PHE A 155 -3.08 -0.42 11.27
CA PHE A 155 -4.34 0.32 11.35
C PHE A 155 -5.48 -0.56 10.85
N LYS A 156 -6.63 -0.49 11.50
CA LYS A 156 -7.87 -1.19 11.13
C LYS A 156 -8.98 -0.17 10.94
N SER A 157 -9.76 -0.35 9.89
CA SER A 157 -11.05 0.31 9.69
C SER A 157 -12.13 -0.75 9.56
N ILE A 158 -13.34 -0.43 10.02
CA ILE A 158 -14.55 -1.25 9.93
C ILE A 158 -15.67 -0.53 9.16
N ASP A 159 -15.37 0.65 8.63
CA ASP A 159 -16.30 1.53 7.91
C ASP A 159 -15.76 1.88 6.51
N GLY A 160 -14.89 1.00 5.98
CA GLY A 160 -14.37 1.10 4.64
C GLY A 160 -13.40 2.27 4.43
N GLY A 161 -12.62 2.60 5.45
CA GLY A 161 -11.55 3.60 5.42
C GLY A 161 -11.95 5.00 5.86
N VAL A 162 -13.17 5.21 6.36
CA VAL A 162 -13.60 6.52 6.86
C VAL A 162 -12.91 6.85 8.19
N ASN A 163 -12.83 5.86 9.09
CA ASN A 163 -12.11 5.98 10.35
C ASN A 163 -11.08 4.85 10.51
N TRP A 164 -9.94 5.18 11.12
CA TRP A 164 -8.84 4.24 11.36
C TRP A 164 -8.52 4.14 12.85
N LYS A 165 -8.52 2.92 13.38
CA LYS A 165 -8.02 2.58 14.71
C LYS A 165 -6.61 1.99 14.58
N LYS A 166 -5.64 2.54 15.31
CA LYS A 166 -4.31 1.94 15.45
C LYS A 166 -4.40 0.74 16.38
N VAL A 167 -4.18 -0.46 15.85
CA VAL A 167 -4.39 -1.73 16.57
C VAL A 167 -3.09 -2.45 16.97
N LEU A 168 -1.97 -2.11 16.32
CA LEU A 168 -0.65 -2.52 16.77
C LEU A 168 0.32 -1.36 16.60
N PHE A 169 1.07 -1.04 17.64
CA PHE A 169 2.12 -0.03 17.64
C PHE A 169 3.22 -0.45 18.62
N ILE A 170 4.47 -0.44 18.16
CA ILE A 170 5.62 -0.83 18.99
C ILE A 170 6.38 0.41 19.45
N SER A 171 6.86 1.23 18.53
CA SER A 171 7.52 2.50 18.84
C SER A 171 7.53 3.44 17.64
N ASN A 172 8.06 4.66 17.82
CA ASN A 172 8.26 5.60 16.73
C ASN A 172 9.37 5.19 15.75
N ASN A 173 10.16 4.14 16.06
CA ASN A 173 11.30 3.68 15.25
C ASN A 173 11.04 2.38 14.48
N SER A 174 9.91 1.72 14.74
CA SER A 174 9.57 0.43 14.16
C SER A 174 8.15 0.43 13.62
N GLY A 175 7.99 -0.07 12.39
CA GLY A 175 6.70 -0.08 11.70
C GLY A 175 6.42 -1.41 11.03
N ALA A 176 5.19 -1.58 10.54
CA ALA A 176 4.78 -2.83 9.94
C ALA A 176 5.36 -2.97 8.53
N ALA A 177 6.18 -4.00 8.33
CA ALA A 177 6.77 -4.34 7.04
C ALA A 177 5.87 -5.25 6.21
N ASP A 178 5.06 -6.07 6.86
CA ASP A 178 4.08 -6.89 6.17
C ASP A 178 2.87 -7.26 7.07
N LEU A 179 1.75 -7.62 6.45
CA LEU A 179 0.55 -8.17 7.06
C LEU A 179 -0.05 -9.27 6.18
N SER A 180 -0.29 -10.43 6.76
CA SER A 180 -1.05 -11.53 6.16
C SER A 180 -2.30 -11.81 6.97
N MET A 181 -3.33 -12.25 6.26
CA MET A 181 -4.62 -12.65 6.81
C MET A 181 -4.90 -14.07 6.34
N ASP A 182 -5.44 -14.91 7.22
CA ASP A 182 -5.97 -16.21 6.84
C ASP A 182 -7.30 -16.02 6.08
N PRO A 183 -7.39 -16.42 4.80
CA PRO A 183 -8.62 -16.27 4.02
C PRO A 183 -9.77 -17.14 4.55
N GLY A 184 -9.47 -18.26 5.24
CA GLY A 184 -10.49 -19.13 5.84
C GLY A 184 -10.99 -18.65 7.20
N ASN A 185 -10.21 -17.80 7.87
CA ASN A 185 -10.58 -17.20 9.16
C ASN A 185 -9.91 -15.83 9.31
N PRO A 186 -10.54 -14.74 8.85
CA PRO A 186 -9.92 -13.41 8.79
C PRO A 186 -9.63 -12.78 10.16
N ARG A 187 -10.01 -13.44 11.26
CA ARG A 187 -9.58 -13.08 12.61
C ARG A 187 -8.11 -13.44 12.88
N ILE A 188 -7.54 -14.36 12.10
CA ILE A 188 -6.14 -14.75 12.22
C ILE A 188 -5.30 -13.85 11.32
N LEU A 189 -4.47 -13.01 11.95
CA LEU A 189 -3.58 -12.07 11.28
C LEU A 189 -2.15 -12.30 11.73
N ILE A 190 -1.20 -12.26 10.80
CA ILE A 190 0.23 -12.31 11.11
C ILE A 190 0.89 -11.08 10.50
N THR A 191 1.67 -10.35 11.29
CA THR A 191 2.41 -9.18 10.84
C THR A 191 3.87 -9.25 11.23
N THR A 192 4.71 -8.60 10.43
CA THR A 192 6.11 -8.38 10.76
C THR A 192 6.34 -6.90 11.04
N ILE A 193 7.03 -6.62 12.14
CA ILE A 193 7.50 -5.29 12.50
C ILE A 193 8.98 -5.20 12.16
N TRP A 194 9.35 -4.09 11.51
CA TRP A 194 10.71 -3.80 11.08
C TRP A 194 11.17 -2.48 11.72
N GLN A 195 12.20 -2.59 12.55
CA GLN A 195 12.95 -1.44 13.02
C GLN A 195 13.95 -1.03 11.94
N ALA A 196 13.66 0.08 11.26
CA ALA A 196 14.50 0.54 10.16
C ALA A 196 14.57 2.06 10.09
N LYS A 197 15.77 2.56 9.78
CA LYS A 197 16.01 3.98 9.59
C LYS A 197 16.97 4.21 8.44
N ARG A 198 16.56 5.07 7.51
CA ARG A 198 17.41 5.54 6.42
C ARG A 198 18.03 6.88 6.76
N SER A 199 19.29 7.02 6.42
CA SER A 199 20.02 8.29 6.33
C SER A 199 20.57 8.41 4.91
N PHE A 200 21.04 9.60 4.53
CA PHE A 200 21.62 9.82 3.19
C PHE A 200 22.81 8.89 2.88
N TRP A 201 23.53 8.42 3.90
CA TRP A 201 24.74 7.60 3.77
C TRP A 201 24.62 6.15 4.29
N ARG A 202 23.53 5.77 4.96
CA ARG A 202 23.38 4.40 5.50
C ARG A 202 21.93 3.96 5.70
N LEU A 203 21.71 2.65 5.78
CA LEU A 203 20.46 2.04 6.24
C LEU A 203 20.78 1.30 7.53
N ASP A 204 20.11 1.69 8.61
CA ASP A 204 20.05 0.87 9.83
C ASP A 204 18.87 -0.09 9.63
N SER A 205 19.17 -1.38 9.45
CA SER A 205 18.18 -2.43 9.19
C SER A 205 18.21 -3.45 10.32
N GLY A 206 17.10 -3.53 11.03
CA GLY A 206 16.94 -4.45 12.15
C GLY A 206 17.34 -3.90 13.49
N GLY A 207 16.78 -4.51 14.53
CA GLY A 207 16.92 -4.08 15.90
C GLY A 207 16.05 -4.89 16.85
N PRO A 208 16.11 -4.60 18.16
CA PRO A 208 15.39 -5.35 19.19
C PRO A 208 13.86 -5.25 19.06
N GLU A 209 13.33 -4.24 18.37
CA GLU A 209 11.89 -4.05 18.16
C GLU A 209 11.35 -4.79 16.92
N SER A 210 12.24 -5.27 16.05
CA SER A 210 11.84 -6.10 14.92
C SER A 210 11.32 -7.44 15.40
N GLY A 211 10.21 -7.90 14.83
CA GLY A 211 9.58 -9.12 15.29
C GLY A 211 8.39 -9.57 14.45
N ILE A 212 7.87 -10.75 14.78
CA ILE A 212 6.68 -11.34 14.19
C ILE A 212 5.60 -11.37 15.27
N TYR A 213 4.41 -10.89 14.91
CA TYR A 213 3.26 -10.81 15.80
C TYR A 213 2.09 -11.52 15.15
N ILE A 214 1.28 -12.21 15.95
CA ILE A 214 0.07 -12.88 15.53
C ILE A 214 -1.12 -12.37 16.34
N SER A 215 -2.28 -12.27 15.69
CA SER A 215 -3.56 -12.01 16.33
C SER A 215 -4.54 -13.12 15.96
N PHE A 216 -5.42 -13.49 16.88
CA PHE A 216 -6.47 -14.48 16.68
C PHE A 216 -7.89 -13.89 16.79
N ASP A 217 -8.00 -12.58 17.01
CA ASP A 217 -9.24 -11.86 17.27
C ASP A 217 -9.47 -10.68 16.32
N GLY A 218 -8.88 -10.73 15.12
CA GLY A 218 -9.03 -9.68 14.11
C GLY A 218 -8.27 -8.41 14.47
N GLY A 219 -7.13 -8.56 15.14
CA GLY A 219 -6.20 -7.50 15.45
C GLY A 219 -6.49 -6.73 16.73
N ASP A 220 -7.45 -7.14 17.56
CA ASP A 220 -7.71 -6.45 18.83
C ASP A 220 -6.60 -6.74 19.87
N ASN A 221 -6.04 -7.95 19.87
CA ASN A 221 -4.86 -8.32 20.64
C ASN A 221 -3.79 -8.96 19.75
N TRP A 222 -2.53 -8.77 20.12
CA TRP A 222 -1.37 -9.27 19.39
C TRP A 222 -0.38 -9.96 20.32
N GLU A 223 0.05 -11.17 19.94
CA GLU A 223 1.07 -11.95 20.61
C GLU A 223 2.39 -11.84 19.86
N ASN A 224 3.48 -11.54 20.56
CA ASN A 224 4.81 -11.56 19.98
C ASN A 224 5.35 -13.00 19.96
N ILE A 225 5.44 -13.58 18.76
CA ILE A 225 5.89 -14.95 18.56
C ILE A 225 7.35 -15.03 18.13
N THR A 226 8.09 -13.92 18.07
CA THR A 226 9.45 -13.83 17.50
C THR A 226 10.45 -14.85 18.07
N LYS A 227 10.25 -15.30 19.32
CA LYS A 227 11.13 -16.25 20.03
C LYS A 227 10.56 -17.68 20.10
N ASN A 228 9.46 -17.96 19.43
CA ASN A 228 8.87 -19.29 19.45
C ASN A 228 9.82 -20.32 18.82
N PRO A 229 9.84 -21.57 19.31
CA PRO A 229 10.66 -22.63 18.74
C PRO A 229 10.43 -22.79 17.24
N GLY A 230 11.52 -22.93 16.48
CA GLY A 230 11.47 -23.10 15.01
C GLY A 230 11.57 -21.79 14.21
N LEU A 231 11.48 -20.63 14.86
CA LEU A 231 11.79 -19.35 14.21
C LEU A 231 13.29 -19.03 14.29
N PRO A 232 13.83 -18.21 13.36
CA PRO A 232 15.24 -17.85 13.38
C PRO A 232 15.65 -17.20 14.71
N GLU A 233 16.91 -17.39 15.11
CA GLU A 233 17.53 -16.69 16.25
C GLU A 233 18.37 -15.48 15.79
N GLY A 234 18.89 -14.67 16.72
CA GLY A 234 19.72 -13.51 16.41
C GLY A 234 18.96 -12.26 15.94
N LEU A 235 19.70 -11.29 15.37
CA LEU A 235 19.18 -9.99 14.91
C LEU A 235 18.04 -10.17 13.90
N LYS A 236 16.96 -9.41 14.09
CA LYS A 236 15.78 -9.39 13.22
C LYS A 236 15.73 -8.09 12.43
N GLY A 237 15.50 -8.15 11.13
CA GLY A 237 15.20 -7.02 10.27
C GLY A 237 15.62 -7.20 8.82
#